data_AF-A0A2N2IUB2-F1
#
_entry.id   AF-A0A2N2IUB2-F1
#
_cell.length_a   1.000
_cell.length_b   1.000
_cell.length_c   1.000
_cell.angle_alpha   90.00
_cell.angle_beta   90.00
_cell.angle_gamma   90.00
#
_symmetry.space_group_name_H-M   'P 1'
#
loop_
_entity.id
_entity.type
_entity.pdbx_description
1 polymer ?
#
loop_
_entity_poly.entity_id
_entity_poly.type
_entity_poly.pdbx_seq_one_letter_code
_entity_poly.pdbx_strand_id
1 'polypeptide(L)' 'MPRLICYCFGYTEEDLRQDVVKNGRSLIMERIVAEKKNGCCRCAEKNPAGR' A
#
# COMPACT_ATOMS: atom_id res chain seq x y z
N MET A 1 -10.02 -11.27 -9.08
CA MET A 1 -10.25 -9.95 -8.43
C MET A 1 -8.91 -9.39 -8.00
N PRO A 2 -8.66 -8.08 -8.18
CA PRO A 2 -7.39 -7.48 -7.75
C PRO A 2 -7.25 -7.59 -6.23
N ARG A 3 -6.10 -8.08 -5.77
CA ARG A 3 -5.78 -8.18 -4.34
C ARG A 3 -5.29 -6.83 -3.85
N LEU A 4 -6.12 -6.14 -3.07
CA LEU A 4 -5.70 -4.90 -2.40
C LEU A 4 -4.64 -5.23 -1.33
N ILE A 5 -3.54 -4.49 -1.38
CA ILE A 5 -2.47 -4.52 -0.39
C ILE A 5 -2.63 -3.35 0.58
N CYS A 6 -3.03 -2.17 0.09
CA CYS A 6 -3.31 -1.02 0.94
C CYS A 6 -4.71 -0.46 0.71
N TYR A 7 -5.60 -0.68 1.67
CA TYR A 7 -6.97 -0.15 1.64
C TYR A 7 -7.06 1.38 1.82
N CYS A 8 -6.04 2.00 2.42
CA CYS A 8 -6.03 3.45 2.61
C CYS A 8 -5.83 4.21 1.30
N PHE A 9 -4.95 3.68 0.43
CA PHE A 9 -4.51 4.34 -0.80
C PHE A 9 -4.92 3.59 -2.07
N GLY A 10 -5.58 2.43 -1.96
CA GLY A 10 -6.10 1.67 -3.09
C GLY A 10 -5.05 0.87 -3.86
N TYR A 11 -3.84 0.69 -3.32
CA TYR A 11 -2.79 -0.06 -4.00
C TYR A 11 -3.06 -1.56 -4.01
N THR A 12 -2.94 -2.14 -5.19
CA THR A 12 -3.07 -3.57 -5.45
C THR A 12 -1.71 -4.26 -5.53
N GLU A 13 -1.72 -5.59 -5.42
CA GLU A 13 -0.51 -6.40 -5.60
C GLU A 13 0.14 -6.16 -6.98
N GLU A 14 -0.67 -5.93 -8.02
CA GLU A 14 -0.17 -5.65 -9.36
C GLU A 14 0.52 -4.28 -9.44
N ASP A 15 -0.04 -3.25 -8.78
CA ASP A 15 0.61 -1.93 -8.71
C ASP A 15 2.01 -2.05 -8.09
N LEU A 16 2.15 -2.83 -7.01
CA LEU A 16 3.44 -3.08 -6.37
C LEU A 16 4.41 -3.82 -7.30
N ARG A 17 3.94 -4.85 -8.02
CA ARG A 17 4.79 -5.58 -8.97
C ARG A 17 5.28 -4.68 -10.10
N GLN A 18 4.38 -3.92 -10.72
CA GLN A 18 4.72 -2.99 -11.81
C GLN A 18 5.67 -1.89 -11.34
N ASP A 19 5.46 -1.39 -10.12
CA ASP A 19 6.33 -0.40 -9.49
C ASP A 19 7.76 -0.93 -9.27
N VAL A 20 7.92 -2.18 -8.81
CA VAL A 20 9.24 -2.84 -8.71
C VAL A 20 9.88 -3.03 -10.08
N VAL A 21 9.13 -3.52 -11.07
CA VAL A 21 9.66 -3.72 -12.44
C VAL A 21 10.13 -2.40 -13.03
N LYS A 22 9.40 -1.30 -12.80
CA LYS A 22 9.71 0.02 -13.33
C LYS A 22 10.88 0.70 -12.62
N ASN A 23 10.97 0.57 -11.30
CA ASN A 23 11.89 1.38 -10.48
C ASN A 23 13.04 0.58 -9.86
N GLY A 24 13.06 -0.75 -10.02
CA GLY A 24 14.01 -1.67 -9.37
C GLY A 24 13.75 -1.91 -7.87
N ARG A 25 12.81 -1.17 -7.27
CA ARG A 25 12.32 -1.30 -5.90
C ARG A 25 10.90 -0.74 -5.82
N SER A 26 10.15 -1.06 -4.76
CA SER A 26 8.78 -0.52 -4.65
C SER A 26 8.73 0.82 -3.92
N LEU A 27 8.61 1.91 -4.68
CA LEU A 27 8.32 3.24 -4.16
C LEU A 27 6.92 3.33 -3.53
N ILE A 28 5.97 2.54 -4.02
CA ILE A 28 4.64 2.39 -3.42
C ILE A 28 4.74 1.85 -2.00
N MET A 29 5.55 0.80 -1.77
CA MET A 29 5.76 0.26 -0.42
C MET A 29 6.46 1.26 0.50
N GLU A 30 7.46 1.97 -0.02
CA GLU A 30 8.14 3.04 0.75
C GLU A 30 7.13 4.11 1.20
N ARG A 31 6.24 4.54 0.30
CA ARG A 31 5.16 5.47 0.63
C ARG A 31 4.22 4.90 1.70
N ILE A 32 3.73 3.67 1.54
CA ILE A 32 2.80 3.06 2.50
C ILE A 32 3.43 3.03 3.91
N VAL A 33 4.71 2.66 4.00
CA VAL A 33 5.45 2.62 5.27
C VAL A 33 5.59 4.02 5.86
N ALA A 34 5.95 5.02 5.05
CA ALA A 34 6.09 6.40 5.50
C ALA A 34 4.75 6.98 6.01
N GLU A 35 3.66 6.80 5.28
CA GLU A 35 2.32 7.27 5.69
C GLU A 35 1.83 6.57 6.96
N LYS A 36 2.11 5.26 7.10
CA LYS A 36 1.78 4.51 8.32
C LYS A 36 2.56 5.05 9.52
N LYS A 37 3.85 5.34 9.35
CA LYS A 37 4.69 5.95 10.39
C LYS A 37 4.24 7.35 10.78
N ASN A 38 3.77 8.14 9.81
CA ASN A 38 3.28 9.50 10.02
C ASN A 38 1.85 9.57 10.58
N GLY A 39 1.17 8.43 10.75
CA GLY A 39 -0.20 8.38 11.26
C GLY A 39 -1.27 8.81 10.24
N CYS A 40 -0.92 8.89 8.95
CA CYS A 40 -1.84 9.29 7.87
C CYS A 40 -2.76 8.15 7.41
N CYS A 41 -2.55 6.93 7.91
CA CYS A 41 -3.34 5.76 7.54
C CYS A 41 -4.59 5.60 8.42
N ARG A 42 -5.70 5.20 7.78
CA ARG A 42 -6.96 4.81 8.46
C ARG A 42 -7.16 3.30 8.45
N CYS A 43 -6.11 2.53 8.76
CA CYS A 43 -6.15 1.07 8.68
C CYS A 43 -7.25 0.46 9.57
N ALA A 44 -7.48 1.01 10.76
CA ALA A 44 -8.52 0.55 11.67
C ALA A 44 -9.93 0.65 11.07
N GLU A 45 -10.18 1.64 10.21
CA GLU A 45 -11.49 1.87 9.58
C GLU A 45 -11.61 1.19 8.21
N LYS A 46 -10.54 1.25 7.40
CA LYS A 46 -10.58 0.86 5.98
C LYS A 46 -10.08 -0.55 5.70
N ASN A 47 -9.16 -1.07 6.51
CA ASN A 47 -8.64 -2.43 6.30
C ASN A 47 -9.56 -3.42 7.02
N PRO A 48 -10.12 -4.44 6.33
CA PRO A 48 -10.92 -5.49 6.98
C PRO A 48 -10.20 -6.20 8.15
N ALA A 49 -8.87 -6.24 8.13
CA ALA A 49 -8.07 -6.79 9.23
C ALA A 49 -7.81 -5.79 10.37
N GLY A 50 -8.20 -4.54 10.21
CA GLY A 50 -8.03 -3.45 11.19
C GLY A 50 -6.59 -2.96 11.41
N ARG A 51 -5.60 -3.42 10.64
CA ARG A 51 -4.17 -3.10 10.86
C ARG A 51 -3.31 -3.07 9.59
#